data_AF-A0A515L864-F1
#
_entry.id   AF-A0A515L864-F1
#
_cell.length_a   1.000
_cell.length_b   1.000
_cell.length_c   1.000
_cell.angle_alpha   90.00
_cell.angle_beta   90.00
_cell.angle_gamma   90.00
#
_symmetry.space_group_name_H-M   'P 1'
#
loop_
_entity.id
_entity.type
_entity.pdbx_description
1 polymer ?
#
loop_
_entity_poly.entity_id
_entity_poly.type
_entity_poly.pdbx_seq_one_letter_code
_entity_poly.pdbx_strand_id
1 'polypeptide(L)'
;MSALPALVEEQPAGHTEVNGHVEETLLGLGAEGWVYVSLTIFFLLAIFVAKAPQKIAAALDAQIAEKRRNLDEAARIRAEAQALLDQAKAEHAQSAQEAAALLDHARADAAKIVEQAEADTALLLERRAAAAESKIGAAERAAVDELRREAAAMASQAAARLIAAQHGEDADRRLADQLISTI
;
A
#
# COMPACT_ATOMS: atom_id res chain seq x y z
N MET A 1 -16.15 -119.20 16.39
CA MET A 1 -16.17 -119.27 17.87
C MET A 1 -16.82 -117.99 18.36
N SER A 2 -18.04 -118.10 18.91
CA SER A 2 -18.77 -117.08 19.70
C SER A 2 -19.24 -115.83 18.94
N ALA A 3 -20.48 -115.36 18.97
CA ALA A 3 -21.76 -115.79 19.52
C ALA A 3 -22.89 -114.96 18.83
N LEU A 4 -24.10 -115.53 18.79
CA LEU A 4 -25.40 -115.03 18.27
C LEU A 4 -26.02 -113.88 19.13
N PRO A 5 -27.28 -113.44 18.91
CA PRO A 5 -27.95 -112.75 17.78
C PRO A 5 -28.79 -111.54 18.30
N ALA A 6 -29.89 -111.15 17.60
CA ALA A 6 -30.96 -110.17 17.95
C ALA A 6 -30.77 -108.75 17.35
N LEU A 7 -31.73 -108.03 16.76
CA LEU A 7 -33.20 -108.09 16.56
C LEU A 7 -33.48 -107.01 15.47
N VAL A 8 -34.21 -107.29 14.38
CA VAL A 8 -35.64 -106.98 14.14
C VAL A 8 -35.94 -105.66 13.40
N GLU A 9 -36.85 -105.83 12.43
CA GLU A 9 -37.74 -104.89 11.73
C GLU A 9 -37.22 -103.96 10.62
N GLU A 10 -37.54 -104.37 9.38
CA GLU A 10 -37.83 -103.51 8.25
C GLU A 10 -39.11 -102.68 8.46
N GLN A 11 -39.14 -101.45 7.96
CA GLN A 11 -40.33 -100.78 7.42
C GLN A 11 -39.94 -99.64 6.46
N PRO A 12 -40.86 -99.19 5.56
CA PRO A 12 -40.58 -99.06 4.13
C PRO A 12 -40.90 -97.67 3.53
N ALA A 13 -40.56 -97.52 2.24
CA ALA A 13 -41.22 -96.70 1.22
C ALA A 13 -41.57 -95.23 1.55
N GLY A 14 -40.76 -94.29 1.07
CA GLY A 14 -41.14 -92.88 0.97
C GLY A 14 -42.19 -92.65 -0.11
N HIS A 15 -43.38 -92.27 0.33
CA HIS A 15 -44.54 -91.94 -0.48
C HIS A 15 -44.34 -90.56 -1.14
N THR A 16 -44.57 -90.47 -2.45
CA THR A 16 -44.84 -89.20 -3.14
C THR A 16 -46.17 -88.67 -2.64
N GLU A 17 -46.14 -87.78 -1.65
CA GLU A 17 -47.29 -86.97 -1.27
C GLU A 17 -47.57 -85.95 -2.38
N VAL A 18 -48.62 -86.20 -3.16
CA VAL A 18 -49.37 -85.15 -3.84
C VAL A 18 -50.21 -84.47 -2.76
N ASN A 19 -49.62 -83.51 -2.05
CA ASN A 19 -50.34 -82.68 -1.10
C ASN A 19 -51.26 -81.72 -1.87
N GLY A 20 -52.55 -82.01 -1.83
CA GLY A 20 -53.60 -81.06 -2.19
C GLY A 20 -53.63 -79.93 -1.18
N HIS A 21 -52.98 -78.82 -1.49
CA HIS A 21 -53.18 -77.57 -0.78
C HIS A 21 -54.62 -77.11 -1.02
N VAL A 22 -55.50 -77.36 -0.05
CA VAL A 22 -56.77 -76.65 0.03
C VAL A 22 -56.42 -75.23 0.44
N GLU A 23 -56.41 -74.30 -0.50
CA GLU A 23 -56.32 -72.87 -0.15
C GLU A 23 -57.52 -72.54 0.74
N GLU A 24 -57.27 -72.18 2.00
CA GLU A 24 -58.28 -71.65 2.89
C GLU A 24 -58.72 -70.28 2.37
N THR A 25 -59.67 -70.27 1.43
CA THR A 25 -60.24 -69.06 0.87
C THR A 25 -61.27 -68.48 1.82
N LEU A 26 -60.96 -67.35 2.46
CA LEU A 26 -61.89 -66.58 3.28
C LEU A 26 -62.55 -65.51 2.40
N LEU A 27 -63.88 -65.57 2.24
CA LEU A 27 -64.67 -64.67 1.35
C LEU A 27 -64.25 -64.72 -0.14
N GLY A 28 -63.82 -65.88 -0.63
CA GLY A 28 -63.44 -66.08 -2.05
C GLY A 28 -62.08 -65.49 -2.44
N LEU A 29 -61.29 -65.06 -1.45
CA LEU A 29 -59.92 -64.57 -1.62
C LEU A 29 -58.97 -65.51 -0.87
N GLY A 30 -57.91 -65.97 -1.55
CA GLY A 30 -56.81 -66.72 -0.92
C GLY A 30 -55.94 -65.82 -0.03
N ALA A 31 -54.90 -66.39 0.56
CA ALA A 31 -53.99 -65.67 1.46
C ALA A 31 -53.33 -64.47 0.75
N GLU A 32 -52.95 -64.64 -0.52
CA GLU A 32 -52.44 -63.60 -1.40
C GLU A 32 -53.45 -62.48 -1.63
N GLY A 33 -54.74 -62.78 -1.72
CA GLY A 33 -55.80 -61.77 -1.82
C GLY A 33 -55.84 -60.85 -0.59
N TRP A 34 -55.77 -61.41 0.61
CA TRP A 34 -55.72 -60.62 1.86
C TRP A 34 -54.40 -59.84 2.04
N VAL A 35 -53.29 -60.34 1.50
CA VAL A 35 -52.03 -59.59 1.42
C VAL A 35 -52.18 -58.35 0.52
N TYR A 36 -52.79 -58.48 -0.65
CA TYR A 36 -53.04 -57.32 -1.52
C TYR A 36 -54.03 -56.32 -0.89
N VAL A 37 -55.08 -56.80 -0.21
CA VAL A 37 -56.04 -55.94 0.49
C VAL A 37 -55.36 -55.16 1.62
N SER A 38 -54.55 -55.81 2.46
CA SER A 38 -53.83 -55.15 3.55
C SER A 38 -52.78 -54.15 3.03
N LEU A 39 -52.04 -54.49 1.97
CA LEU A 39 -51.11 -53.58 1.30
C LEU A 39 -51.83 -52.36 0.71
N THR A 40 -52.99 -52.57 0.10
CA THR A 40 -53.80 -51.48 -0.47
C THR A 40 -54.31 -50.54 0.62
N ILE A 41 -54.82 -51.09 1.72
CA ILE A 41 -55.25 -50.30 2.89
C ILE A 41 -54.06 -49.53 3.47
N PHE A 42 -52.88 -50.14 3.58
CA PHE A 42 -51.66 -49.47 4.04
C PHE A 42 -51.27 -48.29 3.13
N PHE A 43 -51.25 -48.46 1.81
CA PHE A 43 -50.98 -47.36 0.88
C PHE A 43 -52.04 -46.26 0.94
N LEU A 44 -53.33 -46.61 1.07
CA LEU A 44 -54.39 -45.63 1.26
C LEU A 44 -54.18 -44.83 2.55
N LEU A 45 -53.88 -45.48 3.67
CA LEU A 45 -53.55 -44.78 4.93
C LEU A 45 -52.29 -43.91 4.78
N ALA A 46 -51.24 -44.39 4.12
CA ALA A 46 -50.00 -43.64 3.90
C ALA A 46 -50.22 -42.39 3.01
N ILE A 47 -51.07 -42.49 1.99
CA ILE A 47 -51.38 -41.39 1.07
C ILE A 47 -52.38 -40.41 1.70
N PHE A 48 -53.48 -40.89 2.28
CA PHE A 48 -54.56 -40.04 2.77
C PHE A 48 -54.31 -39.50 4.18
N VAL A 49 -53.80 -40.32 5.10
CA VAL A 49 -53.58 -39.92 6.50
C VAL A 49 -52.19 -39.32 6.68
N ALA A 50 -51.13 -40.00 6.22
CA ALA A 50 -49.77 -39.51 6.40
C ALA A 50 -49.33 -38.47 5.36
N LYS A 51 -50.11 -38.28 4.28
CA LYS A 51 -49.80 -37.39 3.13
C LYS A 51 -48.37 -37.57 2.63
N ALA A 52 -47.88 -38.81 2.65
CA ALA A 52 -46.51 -39.16 2.30
C ALA A 52 -46.01 -38.55 0.97
N PRO A 53 -46.76 -38.60 -0.16
CA PRO A 53 -46.30 -38.02 -1.42
C PRO A 53 -46.13 -36.49 -1.35
N GLN A 54 -47.00 -35.79 -0.61
CA GLN A 54 -46.89 -34.33 -0.48
C GLN A 54 -45.67 -33.91 0.36
N LYS A 55 -45.34 -34.66 1.42
CA LYS A 55 -44.15 -34.38 2.24
C LYS A 55 -42.86 -34.59 1.47
N ILE A 56 -42.80 -35.64 0.65
CA ILE A 56 -41.65 -35.93 -0.21
C ILE A 56 -41.49 -34.82 -1.26
N ALA A 57 -42.57 -34.43 -1.94
CA ALA A 57 -42.55 -33.32 -2.90
C ALA A 57 -42.09 -32.02 -2.23
N ALA A 58 -42.65 -31.66 -1.07
CA ALA A 58 -42.27 -30.46 -0.34
C ALA A 58 -40.79 -30.46 0.10
N ALA A 59 -40.24 -31.61 0.51
CA ALA A 59 -38.83 -31.73 0.86
C ALA A 59 -37.89 -31.60 -0.35
N LEU A 60 -38.30 -32.10 -1.52
CA LEU A 60 -37.57 -31.89 -2.77
C LEU A 60 -37.64 -30.42 -3.21
N ASP A 61 -38.82 -29.81 -3.14
CA ASP A 61 -39.02 -28.39 -3.47
C ASP A 61 -38.20 -27.49 -2.55
N ALA A 62 -38.15 -27.79 -1.24
CA ALA A 62 -37.32 -27.07 -0.28
C ALA A 62 -35.83 -27.15 -0.64
N GLN A 63 -35.33 -28.32 -1.01
CA GLN A 63 -33.93 -28.49 -1.45
C GLN A 63 -33.64 -27.77 -2.77
N ILE A 64 -34.59 -27.76 -3.71
CA ILE A 64 -34.46 -27.01 -4.97
C ILE A 64 -34.41 -25.51 -4.67
N ALA A 65 -35.28 -25.02 -3.79
CA ALA A 65 -35.31 -23.62 -3.37
C ALA A 65 -34.00 -23.21 -2.69
N GLU A 66 -33.47 -24.04 -1.79
CA GLU A 66 -32.18 -23.81 -1.12
C GLU A 66 -31.03 -23.79 -2.13
N LYS A 67 -30.95 -24.76 -3.05
CA LYS A 67 -29.92 -24.77 -4.09
C LYS A 67 -30.00 -23.55 -5.00
N ARG A 68 -31.21 -23.13 -5.40
CA ARG A 68 -31.40 -21.91 -6.20
C ARG A 68 -30.90 -20.70 -5.44
N ARG A 69 -31.28 -20.55 -4.17
CA ARG A 69 -30.78 -19.47 -3.30
C ARG A 69 -29.25 -19.46 -3.22
N ASN A 70 -28.63 -20.63 -3.03
CA ASN A 70 -27.16 -20.73 -2.97
C ASN A 70 -26.50 -20.37 -4.31
N LEU A 71 -27.10 -20.75 -5.44
CA LEU A 71 -26.62 -20.36 -6.78
C LEU A 71 -26.78 -18.86 -7.03
N ASP A 72 -27.90 -18.27 -6.61
CA ASP A 72 -28.14 -16.84 -6.72
C ASP A 72 -27.16 -16.04 -5.86
N GLU A 73 -26.88 -16.51 -4.65
CA GLU A 73 -25.89 -15.92 -3.75
C GLU A 73 -24.46 -16.06 -4.31
N ALA A 74 -24.10 -17.22 -4.85
CA ALA A 74 -22.82 -17.40 -5.52
C ALA A 74 -22.68 -16.51 -6.77
N ALA A 75 -23.75 -16.34 -7.55
CA ALA A 75 -23.77 -15.43 -8.68
C ALA A 75 -23.62 -13.97 -8.25
N ARG A 76 -24.29 -13.57 -7.15
CA ARG A 76 -24.15 -12.23 -6.55
C ARG A 76 -22.72 -11.98 -6.09
N ILE A 77 -22.13 -12.90 -5.34
CA ILE A 77 -20.74 -12.80 -4.85
C ILE A 77 -19.77 -12.71 -6.04
N ARG A 78 -19.99 -13.49 -7.10
CA ARG A 78 -19.15 -13.40 -8.31
C ARG A 78 -19.28 -12.04 -8.99
N ALA A 79 -20.49 -11.48 -9.07
CA ALA A 79 -20.71 -10.15 -9.63
C ALA A 79 -20.03 -9.06 -8.78
N GLU A 80 -20.15 -9.14 -7.46
CA GLU A 80 -19.48 -8.23 -6.52
C GLU A 80 -17.95 -8.34 -6.63
N ALA A 81 -17.40 -9.56 -6.70
CA ALA A 81 -15.97 -9.78 -6.87
C ALA A 81 -15.45 -9.25 -8.21
N GLN A 82 -16.22 -9.41 -9.29
CA GLN A 82 -15.86 -8.87 -10.59
C GLN A 82 -15.88 -7.33 -10.58
N ALA A 83 -16.92 -6.73 -9.98
CA ALA A 83 -17.00 -5.28 -9.81
C ALA A 83 -15.83 -4.74 -8.99
N LEU A 84 -15.47 -5.41 -7.89
CA LEU A 84 -14.32 -5.04 -7.06
C LEU A 84 -12.99 -5.18 -7.81
N LEU A 85 -12.84 -6.22 -8.63
CA LEU A 85 -11.64 -6.41 -9.45
C LEU A 85 -11.51 -5.29 -10.49
N ASP A 86 -12.61 -4.92 -11.13
CA ASP A 86 -12.59 -3.86 -12.15
C ASP A 86 -12.36 -2.48 -11.52
N GLN A 87 -12.92 -2.24 -10.32
CA GLN A 87 -12.59 -1.05 -9.53
C GLN A 87 -11.12 -1.02 -9.15
N ALA A 88 -10.56 -2.11 -8.61
CA ALA A 88 -9.15 -2.16 -8.23
C ALA A 88 -8.22 -1.95 -9.43
N LYS A 89 -8.55 -2.52 -10.60
CA LYS A 89 -7.79 -2.27 -11.84
C LYS A 89 -7.85 -0.79 -12.26
N ALA A 90 -9.02 -0.17 -12.18
CA ALA A 90 -9.18 1.25 -12.50
C ALA A 90 -8.38 2.12 -11.52
N GLU A 91 -8.47 1.86 -10.22
CA GLU A 91 -7.72 2.56 -9.18
C GLU A 91 -6.20 2.38 -9.34
N HIS A 92 -5.75 1.17 -9.69
CA HIS A 92 -4.33 0.91 -9.99
C HIS A 92 -3.85 1.69 -11.22
N ALA A 93 -4.64 1.71 -12.30
CA ALA A 93 -4.29 2.46 -13.51
C ALA A 93 -4.25 3.97 -13.25
N GLN A 94 -5.22 4.49 -12.49
CA GLN A 94 -5.26 5.88 -12.07
C GLN A 94 -4.05 6.22 -11.19
N SER A 95 -3.76 5.41 -10.18
CA SER A 95 -2.61 5.61 -9.28
C SER A 95 -1.27 5.60 -10.04
N ALA A 96 -1.14 4.73 -11.05
CA ALA A 96 0.05 4.70 -11.90
C ALA A 96 0.19 5.99 -12.74
N GLN A 97 -0.91 6.52 -13.27
CA GLN A 97 -0.90 7.80 -13.99
C GLN A 97 -0.61 8.98 -13.06
N GLU A 98 -1.20 9.01 -11.87
CA GLU A 98 -0.95 10.04 -10.86
C GLU A 98 0.51 10.02 -10.39
N ALA A 99 1.09 8.85 -10.17
CA ALA A 99 2.50 8.71 -9.83
C ALA A 99 3.43 9.20 -10.96
N ALA A 100 3.11 8.90 -12.22
CA ALA A 100 3.86 9.40 -13.36
C ALA A 100 3.77 10.94 -13.46
N ALA A 101 2.56 11.50 -13.32
CA ALA A 101 2.36 12.95 -13.32
C ALA A 101 3.10 13.61 -12.15
N LEU A 102 3.09 13.01 -10.95
CA LEU A 102 3.83 13.50 -9.78
C LEU A 102 5.34 13.55 -10.05
N LEU A 103 5.89 12.51 -10.68
CA LEU A 103 7.31 12.48 -11.04
C LEU A 103 7.67 13.55 -12.07
N ASP A 104 6.82 13.76 -13.06
CA ASP A 104 7.05 14.79 -14.08
C ASP A 104 6.96 16.20 -13.48
N HIS A 105 5.98 16.45 -12.61
CA HIS A 105 5.89 17.69 -11.84
C HIS A 105 7.12 17.90 -10.94
N ALA A 106 7.54 16.88 -10.19
CA ALA A 106 8.71 16.96 -9.33
C ALA A 106 10.00 17.26 -10.12
N ARG A 107 10.15 16.68 -11.33
CA ARG A 107 11.27 16.98 -12.22
C ARG A 107 11.23 18.42 -12.74
N ALA A 108 10.06 18.89 -13.15
CA ALA A 108 9.88 20.26 -13.62
C ALA A 108 10.17 21.28 -12.49
N ASP A 109 9.72 20.99 -11.28
CA ASP A 109 9.97 21.86 -10.12
C ASP A 109 11.42 21.82 -9.68
N ALA A 110 12.07 20.64 -9.70
CA ALA A 110 13.50 20.53 -9.45
C ALA A 110 14.33 21.35 -10.46
N ALA A 111 13.98 21.29 -11.76
CA ALA A 111 14.63 22.09 -12.79
C ALA A 111 14.49 23.59 -12.53
N LYS A 112 13.29 24.06 -12.14
CA LYS A 112 13.06 25.46 -11.78
C LYS A 112 13.84 25.89 -10.54
N ILE A 113 13.93 25.03 -9.52
CA ILE A 113 14.71 25.31 -8.30
C ILE A 113 16.19 25.46 -8.65
N VAL A 114 16.73 24.61 -9.52
CA VAL A 114 18.12 24.71 -9.97
C VAL A 114 18.34 26.01 -10.75
N GLU A 115 17.46 26.34 -11.70
CA GLU A 115 17.54 27.59 -12.47
C GLU A 115 17.49 28.83 -11.57
N GLN A 116 16.57 28.85 -10.59
CA GLN A 116 16.46 29.92 -9.60
C GLN A 116 17.71 30.00 -8.71
N ALA A 117 18.22 28.86 -8.25
CA ALA A 117 19.41 28.82 -7.41
C ALA A 117 20.66 29.32 -8.16
N GLU A 118 20.78 29.00 -9.45
CA GLU A 118 21.86 29.51 -10.30
C GLU A 118 21.75 31.03 -10.47
N ALA A 119 20.55 31.55 -10.77
CA ALA A 119 20.30 32.98 -10.90
C ALA A 119 20.59 33.74 -9.59
N ASP A 120 20.11 33.22 -8.45
CA ASP A 120 20.35 33.81 -7.13
C ASP A 120 21.83 33.78 -6.76
N THR A 121 22.53 32.68 -7.08
CA THR A 121 23.97 32.55 -6.82
C THR A 121 24.76 33.55 -7.66
N ALA A 122 24.40 33.74 -8.94
CA ALA A 122 25.03 34.73 -9.80
C ALA A 122 24.86 36.16 -9.24
N LEU A 123 23.63 36.51 -8.82
CA LEU A 123 23.33 37.80 -8.19
C LEU A 123 24.11 38.01 -6.88
N LEU A 124 24.19 36.97 -6.04
CA LEU A 124 24.96 37.02 -4.81
C LEU A 124 26.45 37.21 -5.06
N LEU A 125 26.99 36.55 -6.10
CA LEU A 125 28.38 36.67 -6.48
C LEU A 125 28.70 38.07 -6.99
N GLU A 126 27.84 38.65 -7.84
CA GLU A 126 27.96 40.03 -8.31
C GLU A 126 27.97 41.03 -7.15
N ARG A 127 27.03 40.89 -6.20
CA ARG A 127 26.99 41.74 -5.01
C ARG A 127 28.23 41.58 -4.13
N ARG A 128 28.74 40.36 -4.01
CA ARG A 128 29.98 40.07 -3.26
C ARG A 128 31.21 40.68 -3.94
N ALA A 129 31.28 40.61 -5.27
CA ALA A 129 32.35 41.21 -6.06
C ALA A 129 32.34 42.74 -5.90
N ALA A 130 31.19 43.39 -6.11
CA ALA A 130 31.06 44.85 -5.92
C ALA A 130 31.43 45.30 -4.49
N ALA A 131 31.04 44.53 -3.48
CA ALA A 131 31.42 44.81 -2.10
C ALA A 131 32.94 44.64 -1.85
N ALA A 132 33.57 43.66 -2.48
CA ALA A 132 35.02 43.47 -2.41
C ALA A 132 35.78 44.59 -3.12
N GLU A 133 35.36 44.97 -4.33
CA GLU A 133 35.92 46.11 -5.08
C GLU A 133 35.81 47.42 -4.29
N SER A 134 34.64 47.69 -3.70
CA SER A 134 34.46 48.87 -2.85
C SER A 134 35.38 48.87 -1.62
N LYS A 135 35.64 47.70 -1.02
CA LYS A 135 36.56 47.56 0.12
C LYS A 135 38.01 47.76 -0.30
N ILE A 136 38.41 47.20 -1.43
CA ILE A 136 39.75 47.38 -2.00
C ILE A 136 39.99 48.87 -2.28
N GLY A 137 39.07 49.53 -2.97
CA GLY A 137 39.22 50.97 -3.26
C GLY A 137 39.24 51.84 -2.00
N ALA A 138 38.51 51.47 -0.94
CA ALA A 138 38.60 52.16 0.35
C ALA A 138 39.96 51.94 1.03
N ALA A 139 40.49 50.71 1.00
CA ALA A 139 41.81 50.38 1.54
C ALA A 139 42.94 51.07 0.77
N GLU A 140 42.86 51.15 -0.55
CA GLU A 140 43.82 51.86 -1.40
C GLU A 140 43.89 53.35 -1.05
N ARG A 141 42.74 54.02 -0.92
CA ARG A 141 42.69 55.43 -0.49
C ARG A 141 43.31 55.62 0.89
N ALA A 142 42.97 54.76 1.85
CA ALA A 142 43.54 54.80 3.18
C ALA A 142 45.07 54.59 3.18
N ALA A 143 45.58 53.67 2.36
CA ALA A 143 47.01 53.41 2.23
C ALA A 143 47.77 54.60 1.60
N VAL A 144 47.18 55.24 0.58
CA VAL A 144 47.76 56.46 -0.01
C VAL A 144 47.82 57.60 1.01
N ASP A 145 46.76 57.80 1.78
CA ASP A 145 46.72 58.84 2.81
C ASP A 145 47.69 58.55 3.98
N GLU A 146 47.89 57.27 4.34
CA GLU A 146 48.92 56.87 5.30
C GLU A 146 50.32 57.17 4.76
N LEU A 147 50.64 56.77 3.53
CA LEU A 147 51.95 57.03 2.90
C LEU A 147 52.25 58.52 2.81
N ARG A 148 51.26 59.35 2.47
CA ARG A 148 51.40 60.80 2.45
C ARG A 148 51.71 61.37 3.83
N ARG A 149 51.03 60.89 4.88
CA ARG A 149 51.29 61.30 6.26
C ARG A 149 52.69 60.90 6.71
N GLU A 150 53.11 59.68 6.41
CA GLU A 150 54.45 59.20 6.75
C GLU A 150 55.55 59.97 6.01
N ALA A 151 55.37 60.23 4.71
CA ALA A 151 56.30 61.04 3.92
C ALA A 151 56.38 62.48 4.43
N ALA A 152 55.25 63.11 4.77
CA ALA A 152 55.24 64.44 5.37
C ALA A 152 55.93 64.46 6.75
N ALA A 153 55.73 63.42 7.57
CA ALA A 153 56.42 63.28 8.85
C ALA A 153 57.94 63.15 8.66
N MET A 154 58.40 62.29 7.75
CA MET A 154 59.83 62.13 7.44
C MET A 154 60.45 63.41 6.88
N ALA A 155 59.76 64.10 5.97
CA ALA A 155 60.21 65.37 5.42
C ALA A 155 60.33 66.44 6.51
N SER A 156 59.34 66.55 7.39
CA SER A 156 59.37 67.51 8.51
C SER A 156 60.51 67.23 9.49
N GLN A 157 60.77 65.95 9.81
CA GLN A 157 61.90 65.55 10.64
C GLN A 157 63.25 65.84 9.96
N ALA A 158 63.39 65.55 8.66
CA ALA A 158 64.60 65.85 7.92
C ALA A 158 64.87 67.35 7.83
N ALA A 159 63.84 68.15 7.57
CA ALA A 159 63.92 69.62 7.59
C ALA A 159 64.34 70.13 8.97
N ALA A 160 63.73 69.64 10.05
CA ALA A 160 64.11 70.01 11.41
C ALA A 160 65.59 69.69 11.73
N ARG A 161 66.08 68.52 11.30
CA ARG A 161 67.49 68.14 11.44
C ARG A 161 68.43 69.04 10.62
N LEU A 162 68.06 69.35 9.38
CA LEU A 162 68.86 70.23 8.51
C LEU A 162 68.93 71.65 9.05
N ILE A 163 67.80 72.19 9.52
CA ILE A 163 67.74 73.48 10.20
C ILE A 163 68.66 73.43 11.41
N ALA A 164 68.51 72.47 12.33
CA ALA A 164 69.37 72.35 13.51
C ALA A 164 70.88 72.26 13.19
N ALA A 165 71.25 71.65 12.06
CA ALA A 165 72.64 71.52 11.63
C ALA A 165 73.22 72.80 10.97
N GLN A 166 72.39 73.61 10.30
CA GLN A 166 72.82 74.85 9.62
C GLN A 166 72.55 76.12 10.45
N HIS A 167 71.78 76.01 11.52
CA HIS A 167 71.41 77.14 12.36
C HIS A 167 72.56 77.51 13.31
N GLY A 168 72.96 78.77 13.26
CA GLY A 168 73.97 79.37 14.14
C GLY A 168 73.58 80.80 14.51
N GLU A 169 74.36 81.44 15.38
CA GLU A 169 74.04 82.72 16.02
C GLU A 169 73.66 83.85 15.02
N ASP A 170 74.27 83.86 13.82
CA ASP A 170 73.99 84.82 12.74
C ASP A 170 72.64 84.62 12.05
N ALA A 171 72.09 83.39 12.06
CA ALA A 171 70.76 83.10 11.56
C ALA A 171 69.69 83.48 12.60
N ASP A 172 69.96 83.24 13.88
CA ASP A 172 69.12 83.65 15.01
C ASP A 172 68.93 85.16 15.08
N ARG A 173 70.03 85.94 15.01
CA ARG A 173 69.97 87.41 14.99
C ARG A 173 69.12 87.94 13.84
N ARG A 174 69.29 87.40 12.62
CA ARG A 174 68.52 87.82 11.45
C ARG A 174 67.01 87.54 11.58
N LEU A 175 66.64 86.40 12.17
CA LEU A 175 65.24 86.08 12.45
C LEU A 175 64.66 86.98 13.55
N ALA A 176 65.43 87.27 14.60
CA ALA A 176 65.02 88.20 15.65
C ALA A 176 64.77 89.60 15.10
N ASP A 177 65.68 90.13 14.27
CA ASP A 177 65.53 91.44 13.63
C ASP A 177 64.31 91.47 12.67
N GLN A 178 64.07 90.39 11.91
CA GLN A 178 62.87 90.27 11.06
C GLN A 178 61.57 90.25 11.86
N LEU A 179 61.50 89.48 12.95
CA LEU A 179 60.32 89.44 13.83
C LEU A 179 60.06 90.81 14.47
N ILE A 180 61.12 91.51 14.92
CA ILE A 180 61.03 92.88 15.45
C ILE A 180 60.55 93.86 14.38
N SER A 181 60.90 93.67 13.10
CA SER A 181 60.46 94.54 11.99
C SER A 181 59.05 94.23 11.47
N THR A 182 58.52 93.03 11.73
CA THR A 182 57.20 92.58 11.24
C THR A 182 56.08 92.94 12.22
N ILE A 183 56.43 93.22 13.48
CA ILE A 183 55.56 93.77 14.52
C ILE A 183 55.60 95.30 14.41
#